data_AF-A0A7R9U0N0-F1
#
_entry.id   AF-A0A7R9U0N0-F1
#
_cell.length_a   1.000
_cell.length_b   1.000
_cell.length_c   1.000
_cell.angle_alpha   90.00
_cell.angle_beta   90.00
_cell.angle_gamma   90.00
#
_symmetry.space_group_name_H-M   'P 1'
#
loop_
_entity.id
_entity.type
_entity.pdbx_description
1 polymer ?
#
loop_
_entity_poly.entity_id
_entity_poly.type
_entity_poly.pdbx_seq_one_letter_code
_entity_poly.pdbx_strand_id
1 'polypeptide(L)'
;RSWRLLGRVRQTSAMQKLLACIIVTATSSLSTSSLKLSASPFKFRSLRPNWRLNADNSESLSDDELLARMRQEKQRTQDNWQLSLIKRDQLGKWFGSGSLFLPEDADAQHWPLAAQWACQSEFGVKRFDDGSQQLELQEHGLPSSPHDEAVGRLFSPTVASIRPEALRPAEGCQAVGKSYSFWSGFGSEDEVVIELGIAEKGSRVRVKTLYTPETYEDEKLTHKLRAFTVLREKQLGVGEAPDESFDYSEDAMFNSGNGKGLYDMPVTSEKGNAVSFYLEGPLTVRLPITGGQFIGALSMDWSAGEMRYQVDRKFRSLAGPITSLECIEIGTATAETLPPSW
;
A
#
# COMPACT_ATOMS: atom_id res chain seq x y z
N ARG A 1 57.81 41.01 36.14
CA ARG A 1 56.66 40.37 35.48
C ARG A 1 56.37 39.05 36.21
N SER A 2 56.03 39.03 37.49
CA SER A 2 54.87 39.59 38.20
C SER A 2 53.69 38.60 38.27
N TRP A 3 53.64 37.92 39.42
CA TRP A 3 52.50 37.38 40.18
C TRP A 3 51.89 35.98 39.91
N ARG A 4 51.86 35.24 41.03
CA ARG A 4 51.21 33.94 41.34
C ARG A 4 49.71 34.12 41.62
N LEU A 5 48.94 33.03 41.53
CA LEU A 5 47.88 32.55 42.46
C LEU A 5 47.17 31.35 41.80
N LEU A 6 47.35 30.09 42.21
CA LEU A 6 46.70 29.36 43.32
C LEU A 6 45.18 29.56 43.45
N GLY A 7 44.43 28.49 43.18
CA GLY A 7 43.01 28.31 43.52
C GLY A 7 42.64 26.83 43.53
N ARG A 8 42.47 26.27 44.74
CA ARG A 8 41.94 24.92 45.07
C ARG A 8 40.40 24.89 44.95
N VAL A 9 39.84 23.69 45.18
CA VAL A 9 38.47 23.37 45.71
C VAL A 9 37.42 23.16 44.58
N ARG A 10 36.61 22.10 44.46
CA ARG A 10 36.18 20.95 45.31
C ARG A 10 35.54 19.86 44.41
N GLN A 11 35.63 18.59 44.83
CA GLN A 11 34.65 17.54 44.54
C GLN A 11 33.25 17.97 45.00
N THR A 12 32.18 17.57 44.28
CA THR A 12 31.11 16.69 44.80
C THR A 12 30.03 16.43 43.75
N SER A 13 29.48 15.20 43.81
CA SER A 13 28.29 14.68 43.14
C SER A 13 27.06 15.59 43.23
N ALA A 14 26.21 15.56 42.21
CA ALA A 14 24.81 15.90 42.35
C ALA A 14 23.95 15.00 41.45
N MET A 15 23.75 13.78 41.95
CA MET A 15 22.48 13.05 41.82
C MET A 15 21.42 13.85 42.62
N GLN A 16 20.16 13.85 42.14
CA GLN A 16 18.96 14.38 42.83
C GLN A 16 18.84 15.91 42.93
N LYS A 17 17.97 16.49 42.08
CA LYS A 17 16.82 17.38 42.41
C LYS A 17 16.47 18.28 41.23
N LEU A 18 15.26 18.10 40.68
CA LEU A 18 14.36 19.13 40.11
C LEU A 18 13.21 18.41 39.37
N LEU A 19 12.41 17.63 40.10
CA LEU A 19 11.01 17.97 40.38
C LEU A 19 10.68 19.47 40.55
N ALA A 20 9.51 19.82 40.02
CA ALA A 20 8.67 21.00 40.28
C ALA A 20 8.89 22.23 39.40
N CYS A 21 8.14 22.29 38.29
CA CYS A 21 7.45 23.51 37.87
C CYS A 21 6.23 23.14 37.01
N ILE A 22 5.18 22.63 37.66
CA ILE A 22 3.82 22.65 37.14
C ILE A 22 3.13 23.80 37.87
N ILE A 23 2.83 24.89 37.16
CA ILE A 23 1.85 25.88 37.60
C ILE A 23 0.53 25.53 36.91
N VAL A 24 -0.39 25.06 37.73
CA VAL A 24 -1.81 24.91 37.47
C VAL A 24 -2.47 26.28 37.64
N THR A 25 -3.19 26.76 36.64
CA THR A 25 -4.41 27.57 36.83
C THR A 25 -5.24 27.55 35.55
N ALA A 26 -6.29 26.72 35.54
CA ALA A 26 -7.56 26.96 34.85
C ALA A 26 -8.61 25.93 35.32
N THR A 27 -9.31 26.28 36.40
CA THR A 27 -10.75 25.98 36.58
C THR A 27 -11.49 26.69 35.43
N SER A 28 -12.51 26.21 34.75
CA SER A 28 -13.70 25.35 34.99
C SER A 28 -14.26 25.05 33.56
N SER A 29 -15.09 24.08 33.19
CA SER A 29 -16.23 23.41 33.82
C SER A 29 -16.68 22.24 32.93
N LEU A 30 -16.98 21.10 33.56
CA LEU A 30 -18.11 20.17 33.31
C LEU A 30 -18.48 19.75 31.87
N SER A 31 -18.18 18.49 31.53
CA SER A 31 -19.16 17.50 31.00
C SER A 31 -18.45 16.17 30.72
N THR A 32 -18.27 15.35 31.76
CA THR A 32 -17.79 13.97 31.60
C THR A 32 -18.95 13.04 31.28
N SER A 33 -19.16 12.76 30.00
CA SER A 33 -19.88 11.57 29.54
C SER A 33 -18.88 10.41 29.53
N SER A 34 -18.86 9.60 30.59
CA SER A 34 -18.05 8.40 30.66
C SER A 34 -18.61 7.33 29.71
N LEU A 35 -18.18 7.33 28.46
CA LEU A 35 -18.32 6.15 27.60
C LEU A 35 -17.23 5.15 27.97
N LYS A 36 -17.62 4.13 28.71
CA LYS A 36 -16.85 2.90 28.88
C LYS A 36 -16.67 2.26 27.50
N LEU A 37 -15.61 2.64 26.79
CA LEU A 37 -15.08 1.84 25.69
C LEU A 37 -14.57 0.54 26.30
N SER A 38 -15.42 -0.50 26.26
CA SER A 38 -14.95 -1.86 26.47
C SER A 38 -13.99 -2.18 25.34
N ALA A 39 -12.70 -2.00 25.58
CA ALA A 39 -11.66 -2.63 24.80
C ALA A 39 -11.87 -4.14 24.93
N SER A 40 -12.63 -4.73 24.02
CA SER A 40 -12.63 -6.17 23.85
C SER A 40 -11.25 -6.53 23.33
N PRO A 41 -10.42 -7.26 24.08
CA PRO A 41 -9.17 -7.73 23.54
C PRO A 41 -9.51 -8.62 22.35
N PHE A 42 -9.05 -8.24 21.15
CA PHE A 42 -9.03 -9.11 20.00
C PHE A 42 -8.17 -10.32 20.37
N LYS A 43 -8.80 -11.36 20.91
CA LYS A 43 -8.15 -12.64 21.17
C LYS A 43 -7.82 -13.22 19.82
N PHE A 44 -6.57 -13.05 19.38
CA PHE A 44 -5.93 -14.01 18.48
C PHE A 44 -5.98 -15.36 19.19
N ARG A 45 -7.09 -16.10 19.04
CA ARG A 45 -7.07 -17.54 19.27
C ARG A 45 -5.98 -18.04 18.35
N SER A 46 -4.92 -18.60 18.91
CA SER A 46 -3.93 -19.31 18.10
C SER A 46 -4.73 -20.29 17.25
N LEU A 47 -4.79 -20.03 15.95
CA LEU A 47 -5.26 -20.99 14.97
C LEU A 47 -4.19 -22.08 14.91
N ARG A 48 -4.02 -22.85 15.99
CA ARG A 48 -3.47 -24.19 15.85
C ARG A 48 -4.53 -24.90 15.01
N PRO A 49 -4.22 -25.33 13.78
CA PRO A 49 -5.15 -26.13 13.02
C PRO A 49 -5.52 -27.30 13.93
N ASN A 50 -6.79 -27.43 14.27
CA ASN A 50 -7.26 -28.56 15.02
C ASN A 50 -7.32 -29.73 14.02
N TRP A 51 -6.14 -30.26 13.65
CA TRP A 51 -5.97 -31.33 12.66
C TRP A 51 -6.50 -32.68 13.15
N ARG A 52 -7.14 -32.71 14.32
CA ARG A 52 -8.04 -33.80 14.69
C ARG A 52 -9.25 -33.73 13.75
N LEU A 53 -9.06 -34.27 12.55
CA LEU A 53 -10.12 -34.78 11.70
C LEU A 53 -11.10 -35.49 12.62
N ASN A 54 -12.35 -35.03 12.64
CA ASN A 54 -13.44 -35.79 13.22
C ASN A 54 -13.42 -37.15 12.53
N ALA A 55 -12.92 -38.17 13.23
CA ALA A 55 -12.74 -39.53 12.72
C ALA A 55 -14.09 -40.22 12.41
N ASP A 56 -15.21 -39.56 12.70
CA ASP A 56 -16.55 -40.17 12.70
C ASP A 56 -17.23 -40.19 11.31
N ASN A 57 -16.59 -39.73 10.24
CA ASN A 57 -17.10 -39.85 8.86
C ASN A 57 -16.02 -40.34 7.87
N SER A 58 -15.17 -41.28 8.29
CA SER A 58 -14.20 -41.92 7.40
C SER A 58 -14.86 -42.96 6.49
N GLU A 59 -15.55 -42.50 5.45
CA GLU A 59 -15.33 -43.20 4.17
C GLU A 59 -13.83 -43.07 3.89
N SER A 60 -13.17 -44.21 3.70
CA SER A 60 -11.73 -44.28 3.50
C SER A 60 -11.38 -43.62 2.16
N LEU A 61 -11.28 -42.28 2.18
CA LEU A 61 -10.70 -41.51 1.09
C LEU A 61 -9.34 -42.14 0.78
N SER A 62 -9.06 -42.30 -0.50
CA SER A 62 -7.72 -42.67 -0.93
C SER A 62 -6.70 -41.64 -0.46
N ASP A 63 -5.45 -42.06 -0.29
CA ASP A 63 -4.36 -41.15 0.11
C ASP A 63 -4.27 -39.92 -0.83
N ASP A 64 -4.54 -40.11 -2.12
CA ASP A 64 -4.56 -39.03 -3.12
C ASP A 64 -5.71 -38.04 -2.90
N GLU A 65 -6.91 -38.51 -2.58
CA GLU A 65 -8.06 -37.65 -2.26
C GLU A 65 -7.83 -36.87 -0.96
N LEU A 66 -7.23 -37.53 0.04
CA LEU A 66 -6.86 -36.88 1.29
C LEU A 66 -5.83 -35.76 1.03
N LEU A 67 -4.80 -36.02 0.23
CA LEU A 67 -3.80 -35.02 -0.14
C LEU A 67 -4.41 -33.87 -0.94
N ALA A 68 -5.31 -34.15 -1.88
CA ALA A 68 -6.03 -33.12 -2.64
C ALA A 68 -6.87 -32.23 -1.71
N ARG A 69 -7.59 -32.82 -0.75
CA ARG A 69 -8.37 -32.10 0.26
C ARG A 69 -7.50 -31.23 1.15
N MET A 70 -6.36 -31.75 1.62
CA MET A 70 -5.41 -30.99 2.42
C MET A 70 -4.81 -29.79 1.66
N ARG A 71 -4.48 -29.97 0.37
CA ARG A 71 -4.01 -28.87 -0.49
C ARG A 71 -5.08 -27.79 -0.64
N GLN A 72 -6.33 -28.18 -0.87
CA GLN A 72 -7.46 -27.26 -1.00
C GLN A 72 -7.72 -26.49 0.30
N GLU A 73 -7.68 -27.16 1.45
CA GLU A 73 -7.84 -26.50 2.75
C GLU A 73 -6.72 -25.50 3.03
N LYS A 74 -5.47 -25.90 2.79
CA LYS A 74 -4.31 -25.00 2.93
C LYS A 74 -4.43 -23.78 2.02
N GLN A 75 -4.84 -23.97 0.76
CA GLN A 75 -5.07 -22.86 -0.17
C GLN A 75 -6.16 -21.93 0.36
N ARG A 76 -7.29 -22.47 0.82
CA ARG A 76 -8.39 -21.67 1.39
C ARG A 76 -7.96 -20.89 2.62
N THR A 77 -7.14 -21.47 3.49
CA THR A 77 -6.57 -20.76 4.64
C THR A 77 -5.67 -19.60 4.19
N GLN A 78 -4.84 -19.81 3.17
CA GLN A 78 -3.97 -18.77 2.61
C GLN A 78 -4.77 -17.64 1.96
N ASP A 79 -5.78 -17.97 1.15
CA ASP A 79 -6.67 -17.00 0.50
C ASP A 79 -7.36 -16.10 1.54
N ASN A 80 -7.90 -16.70 2.61
CA ASN A 80 -8.54 -15.96 3.70
C ASN A 80 -7.54 -15.12 4.50
N TRP A 81 -6.31 -15.62 4.70
CA TRP A 81 -5.27 -14.86 5.39
C TRP A 81 -4.90 -13.58 4.62
N GLN A 82 -4.74 -13.66 3.30
CA GLN A 82 -4.48 -12.46 2.47
C GLN A 82 -5.65 -11.48 2.52
N LEU A 83 -6.89 -11.97 2.45
CA LEU A 83 -8.07 -11.11 2.59
C LEU A 83 -8.12 -10.42 3.97
N SER A 84 -7.71 -11.13 5.03
CA SER A 84 -7.60 -10.58 6.37
C SER A 84 -6.52 -9.49 6.50
N LEU A 85 -5.43 -9.56 5.75
CA LEU A 85 -4.43 -8.47 5.71
C LEU A 85 -5.04 -7.18 5.16
N ILE A 86 -5.75 -7.28 4.02
CA ILE A 86 -6.43 -6.12 3.43
C ILE A 86 -7.48 -5.57 4.40
N LYS A 87 -8.30 -6.43 5.02
CA LYS A 87 -9.30 -6.01 6.02
C LYS A 87 -8.69 -5.28 7.22
N ARG A 88 -7.50 -5.66 7.64
CA ARG A 88 -6.83 -5.05 8.81
C ARG A 88 -6.38 -3.64 8.51
N ASP A 89 -5.77 -3.42 7.34
CA ASP A 89 -5.03 -2.17 7.07
C ASP A 89 -5.74 -1.24 6.09
N GLN A 90 -6.68 -1.74 5.29
CA GLN A 90 -7.28 -1.00 4.18
C GLN A 90 -8.77 -0.68 4.39
N LEU A 91 -9.42 -1.28 5.39
CA LEU A 91 -10.86 -1.18 5.59
C LEU A 91 -11.30 0.22 6.04
N GLY A 92 -12.44 0.67 5.51
CA GLY A 92 -13.08 1.93 5.87
C GLY A 92 -13.01 2.98 4.77
N LYS A 93 -13.40 4.20 5.13
CA LYS A 93 -13.43 5.36 4.24
C LYS A 93 -12.11 6.12 4.26
N TRP A 94 -11.67 6.52 3.09
CA TRP A 94 -10.42 7.18 2.81
C TRP A 94 -10.69 8.45 2.00
N PHE A 95 -10.04 9.53 2.38
CA PHE A 95 -10.18 10.85 1.74
C PHE A 95 -8.81 11.41 1.43
N GLY A 96 -8.66 12.07 0.28
CA GLY A 96 -7.37 12.61 -0.08
C GLY A 96 -7.32 13.24 -1.45
N SER A 97 -6.14 13.20 -2.07
CA SER A 97 -5.88 13.78 -3.38
C SER A 97 -5.38 12.73 -4.37
N GLY A 98 -5.79 12.90 -5.62
CA GLY A 98 -5.30 12.15 -6.76
C GLY A 98 -4.49 13.06 -7.69
N SER A 99 -3.38 12.55 -8.20
CA SER A 99 -2.50 13.21 -9.16
C SER A 99 -2.31 12.31 -10.38
N LEU A 100 -2.55 12.83 -11.59
CA LEU A 100 -2.42 12.13 -12.86
C LEU A 100 -1.15 12.57 -13.57
N PHE A 101 -0.37 11.60 -14.03
CA PHE A 101 0.84 11.81 -14.80
C PHE A 101 0.68 11.16 -16.18
N LEU A 102 0.99 11.93 -17.22
CA LEU A 102 0.94 11.49 -18.61
C LEU A 102 2.35 11.55 -19.21
N PRO A 103 2.80 10.51 -19.94
CA PRO A 103 4.04 10.56 -20.68
C PRO A 103 3.97 11.62 -21.78
N GLU A 104 4.91 12.55 -21.79
CA GLU A 104 5.19 13.39 -22.97
C GLU A 104 6.13 12.66 -23.93
N ASP A 105 7.19 12.06 -23.39
CA ASP A 105 8.14 11.20 -24.10
C ASP A 105 8.48 9.97 -23.24
N ALA A 106 8.64 8.82 -23.88
CA ALA A 106 8.91 7.54 -23.21
C ALA A 106 10.21 7.56 -22.37
N ASP A 107 11.19 8.36 -22.79
CA ASP A 107 12.51 8.48 -22.15
C ASP A 107 12.60 9.63 -21.14
N ALA A 108 11.53 10.42 -20.97
CA ALA A 108 11.55 11.54 -20.04
C ALA A 108 11.56 11.03 -18.59
N GLN A 109 12.61 11.40 -17.83
CA GLN A 109 12.69 11.13 -16.39
C GLN A 109 11.63 11.90 -15.57
N HIS A 110 10.97 12.87 -16.20
CA HIS A 110 9.94 13.71 -15.58
C HIS A 110 8.73 13.74 -16.48
N TRP A 111 7.60 13.26 -15.96
CA TRP A 111 6.31 13.39 -16.63
C TRP A 111 5.52 14.51 -15.96
N PRO A 112 4.91 15.42 -16.73
CA PRO A 112 4.17 16.54 -16.15
C PRO A 112 2.94 16.03 -15.37
N LEU A 113 2.60 16.77 -14.32
CA LEU A 113 1.32 16.65 -13.64
C LEU A 113 0.22 17.15 -14.60
N ALA A 114 -0.61 16.24 -15.09
CA ALA A 114 -1.67 16.54 -16.04
C ALA A 114 -2.96 17.01 -15.34
N ALA A 115 -3.29 16.41 -14.20
CA ALA A 115 -4.48 16.77 -13.43
C ALA A 115 -4.31 16.43 -11.95
N GLN A 116 -5.01 17.17 -11.10
CA GLN A 116 -5.12 16.91 -9.67
C GLN A 116 -6.58 17.05 -9.23
N TRP A 117 -7.04 16.18 -8.33
CA TRP A 117 -8.42 16.18 -7.84
C TRP A 117 -8.50 15.70 -6.39
N ALA A 118 -9.59 16.04 -5.72
CA ALA A 118 -9.94 15.42 -4.44
C ALA A 118 -10.57 14.04 -4.70
N CYS A 119 -10.12 13.02 -3.98
CA CYS A 119 -10.62 11.65 -4.12
C CYS A 119 -11.15 11.12 -2.79
N GLN A 120 -12.12 10.22 -2.90
CA GLN A 120 -12.61 9.42 -1.79
C GLN A 120 -12.69 7.96 -2.23
N SER A 121 -12.28 7.05 -1.36
CA SER A 121 -12.47 5.62 -1.57
C SER A 121 -12.95 4.90 -0.32
N GLU A 122 -13.59 3.76 -0.50
CA GLU A 122 -14.07 2.94 0.61
C GLU A 122 -13.83 1.46 0.33
N PHE A 123 -13.14 0.80 1.25
CA PHE A 123 -13.16 -0.66 1.33
C PHE A 123 -14.24 -1.09 2.31
N GLY A 124 -15.26 -1.76 1.80
CA GLY A 124 -16.34 -2.37 2.56
C GLY A 124 -16.24 -3.89 2.62
N VAL A 125 -16.89 -4.52 3.61
CA VAL A 125 -17.07 -5.98 3.66
C VAL A 125 -18.51 -6.31 3.32
N LYS A 126 -18.71 -7.10 2.27
CA LYS A 126 -20.01 -7.73 2.00
C LYS A 126 -19.99 -9.18 2.46
N ARG A 127 -21.02 -9.55 3.22
CA ARG A 127 -21.22 -10.90 3.74
C ARG A 127 -22.37 -11.55 3.00
N PHE A 128 -22.19 -12.81 2.65
CA PHE A 128 -23.21 -13.63 2.01
C PHE A 128 -23.84 -14.60 3.01
N ASP A 129 -24.98 -15.18 2.63
CA ASP A 129 -25.76 -16.09 3.48
C ASP A 129 -25.00 -17.38 3.83
N ASP A 130 -24.08 -17.81 2.96
CA ASP A 130 -23.19 -18.95 3.17
C ASP A 130 -22.03 -18.65 4.15
N GLY A 131 -21.98 -17.44 4.69
CA GLY A 131 -20.92 -16.96 5.58
C GLY A 131 -19.64 -16.53 4.86
N SER A 132 -19.57 -16.65 3.53
CA SER A 132 -18.47 -16.12 2.74
C SER A 132 -18.44 -14.60 2.78
N GLN A 133 -17.25 -14.04 2.58
CA GLN A 133 -17.02 -12.60 2.63
C GLN A 133 -16.26 -12.16 1.39
N GLN A 134 -16.69 -11.04 0.81
CA GLN A 134 -15.93 -10.33 -0.21
C GLN A 134 -15.64 -8.90 0.26
N LEU A 135 -14.56 -8.33 -0.26
CA LEU A 135 -14.33 -6.90 -0.13
C LEU A 135 -14.92 -6.18 -1.33
N GLU A 136 -15.53 -5.03 -1.10
CA GLU A 136 -15.99 -4.14 -2.16
C GLU A 136 -15.18 -2.85 -2.09
N LEU A 137 -14.60 -2.44 -3.23
CA LEU A 137 -13.91 -1.16 -3.36
C LEU A 137 -14.80 -0.20 -4.13
N GLN A 138 -15.12 0.92 -3.49
CA GLN A 138 -15.84 2.02 -4.10
C GLN A 138 -14.91 3.23 -4.20
N GLU A 139 -15.01 3.96 -5.29
CA GLU A 139 -14.21 5.16 -5.53
C GLU A 139 -15.11 6.28 -6.03
N HIS A 140 -14.83 7.47 -5.52
CA HIS A 140 -15.52 8.72 -5.83
C HIS A 140 -14.49 9.83 -6.03
N GLY A 141 -14.88 10.84 -6.80
CA GLY A 141 -13.98 11.91 -7.23
C GLY A 141 -13.38 11.56 -8.57
N LEU A 142 -13.99 12.12 -9.62
CA LEU A 142 -13.45 12.10 -10.98
C LEU A 142 -12.85 13.48 -11.26
N PRO A 143 -11.74 13.57 -11.99
CA PRO A 143 -11.32 14.85 -12.53
C PRO A 143 -12.41 15.42 -13.44
N SER A 144 -12.55 16.74 -13.43
CA SER A 144 -13.61 17.48 -14.13
C SER A 144 -13.58 17.34 -15.65
N SER A 145 -12.50 16.78 -16.22
CA SER A 145 -12.37 16.46 -17.63
C SER A 145 -11.52 15.19 -17.79
N PRO A 146 -12.07 14.07 -18.29
CA PRO A 146 -11.25 12.97 -18.73
C PRO A 146 -10.53 13.41 -20.02
N HIS A 147 -9.19 13.42 -20.00
CA HIS A 147 -8.38 13.72 -21.19
C HIS A 147 -8.69 12.75 -22.35
N ASP A 148 -8.99 11.49 -22.03
CA ASP A 148 -9.40 10.42 -22.95
C ASP A 148 -10.17 9.31 -22.17
N GLU A 149 -11.02 8.55 -22.85
CA GLU A 149 -11.81 7.43 -22.30
C GLU A 149 -10.92 6.36 -21.67
N ALA A 150 -9.80 6.02 -22.31
CA ALA A 150 -8.82 5.05 -21.78
C ALA A 150 -8.26 5.49 -20.41
N VAL A 151 -7.89 6.76 -20.28
CA VAL A 151 -7.43 7.34 -19.01
C VAL A 151 -8.55 7.34 -17.97
N GLY A 152 -9.80 7.41 -18.42
CA GLY A 152 -11.00 7.23 -17.59
C GLY A 152 -10.98 5.96 -16.73
N ARG A 153 -10.35 4.88 -17.20
CA ARG A 153 -10.21 3.62 -16.46
C ARG A 153 -9.43 3.76 -15.15
N LEU A 154 -8.47 4.68 -15.08
CA LEU A 154 -7.67 4.90 -13.87
C LEU A 154 -8.49 5.46 -12.70
N PHE A 155 -9.65 6.06 -13.00
CA PHE A 155 -10.56 6.62 -11.99
C PHE A 155 -11.66 5.64 -11.57
N SER A 156 -11.67 4.44 -12.12
CA SER A 156 -12.54 3.36 -11.67
C SER A 156 -11.79 2.43 -10.71
N PRO A 157 -12.51 1.74 -9.80
CA PRO A 157 -11.90 0.69 -8.99
C PRO A 157 -11.23 -0.35 -9.89
N THR A 158 -9.95 -0.64 -9.63
CA THR A 158 -9.22 -1.68 -10.37
C THR A 158 -9.93 -3.02 -10.24
N VAL A 159 -10.42 -3.33 -9.03
CA VAL A 159 -11.29 -4.48 -8.77
C VAL A 159 -12.44 -4.03 -7.89
N ALA A 160 -13.67 -4.11 -8.41
CA ALA A 160 -14.87 -3.70 -7.67
C ALA A 160 -15.24 -4.68 -6.54
N SER A 161 -14.96 -5.98 -6.73
CA SER A 161 -15.23 -7.02 -5.74
C SER A 161 -14.08 -8.03 -5.65
N ILE A 162 -13.55 -8.20 -4.45
CA ILE A 162 -12.38 -9.05 -4.19
C ILE A 162 -12.83 -10.23 -3.31
N ARG A 163 -12.86 -11.40 -3.93
CA ARG A 163 -13.03 -12.68 -3.23
C ARG A 163 -11.66 -13.18 -2.74
N PRO A 164 -11.61 -14.06 -1.71
CA PRO A 164 -10.36 -14.63 -1.24
C PRO A 164 -9.49 -15.21 -2.37
N GLU A 165 -10.12 -15.92 -3.32
CA GLU A 165 -9.43 -16.59 -4.42
C GLU A 165 -8.80 -15.63 -5.42
N ALA A 166 -9.33 -14.41 -5.53
CA ALA A 166 -8.78 -13.38 -6.42
C ALA A 166 -7.38 -12.94 -5.97
N LEU A 167 -6.98 -13.15 -4.71
CA LEU A 167 -5.68 -12.76 -4.16
C LEU A 167 -4.57 -13.79 -4.43
N ARG A 168 -4.84 -14.79 -5.27
CA ARG A 168 -3.85 -15.76 -5.68
C ARG A 168 -2.93 -15.16 -6.73
N PRO A 169 -1.62 -15.50 -6.72
CA PRO A 169 -0.69 -15.00 -7.73
C PRO A 169 -1.09 -15.33 -9.18
N ALA A 170 -1.77 -16.47 -9.38
CA ALA A 170 -2.33 -16.86 -10.68
C ALA A 170 -3.37 -15.86 -11.23
N GLU A 171 -4.09 -15.16 -10.35
CA GLU A 171 -5.11 -14.16 -10.68
C GLU A 171 -4.51 -12.74 -10.78
N GLY A 172 -3.19 -12.59 -10.62
CA GLY A 172 -2.51 -11.31 -10.75
C GLY A 172 -2.73 -10.33 -9.59
N CYS A 173 -3.37 -10.76 -8.49
CA CYS A 173 -3.53 -9.95 -7.28
C CYS A 173 -2.93 -10.65 -6.07
N GLN A 174 -2.39 -9.91 -5.11
CA GLN A 174 -1.86 -10.44 -3.84
C GLN A 174 -1.87 -9.36 -2.75
N ALA A 175 -1.76 -9.79 -1.49
CA ALA A 175 -1.50 -8.91 -0.35
C ALA A 175 -0.37 -9.47 0.51
N VAL A 176 0.52 -8.59 0.98
CA VAL A 176 1.68 -8.90 1.84
C VAL A 176 1.95 -7.73 2.78
N GLY A 177 2.11 -8.01 4.08
CA GLY A 177 2.36 -6.97 5.08
C GLY A 177 1.19 -5.97 5.12
N LYS A 178 1.50 -4.69 4.91
CA LYS A 178 0.53 -3.59 4.77
C LYS A 178 0.24 -3.18 3.32
N SER A 179 0.77 -3.95 2.39
CA SER A 179 0.70 -3.69 0.96
C SER A 179 -0.22 -4.65 0.23
N TYR A 180 -0.74 -4.22 -0.90
CA TYR A 180 -1.48 -5.07 -1.82
C TYR A 180 -1.17 -4.71 -3.27
N SER A 181 -1.50 -5.63 -4.16
CA SER A 181 -1.55 -5.39 -5.58
C SER A 181 -2.82 -5.94 -6.18
N PHE A 182 -3.49 -5.12 -6.98
CA PHE A 182 -4.64 -5.51 -7.78
C PHE A 182 -4.35 -5.31 -9.26
N TRP A 183 -5.12 -6.03 -10.08
CA TRP A 183 -5.02 -5.94 -11.52
C TRP A 183 -6.39 -6.18 -12.14
N SER A 184 -6.68 -5.42 -13.19
CA SER A 184 -7.77 -5.70 -14.11
C SER A 184 -7.25 -5.83 -15.53
N GLY A 185 -7.68 -6.90 -16.19
CA GLY A 185 -7.28 -7.26 -17.54
C GLY A 185 -7.63 -8.70 -17.95
N PHE A 186 -8.36 -9.46 -17.14
CA PHE A 186 -8.72 -10.84 -17.49
C PHE A 186 -9.82 -10.80 -18.56
N GLY A 187 -9.44 -11.02 -19.82
CA GLY A 187 -10.38 -11.22 -20.93
C GLY A 187 -10.54 -10.06 -21.92
N SER A 188 -9.80 -8.96 -21.77
CA SER A 188 -9.64 -7.95 -22.83
C SER A 188 -8.16 -7.82 -23.15
N GLU A 189 -7.76 -8.11 -24.39
CA GLU A 189 -6.37 -7.98 -24.85
C GLU A 189 -5.91 -6.51 -24.94
N ASP A 190 -6.80 -5.57 -24.66
CA ASP A 190 -6.59 -4.17 -24.99
C ASP A 190 -5.92 -3.37 -23.86
N GLU A 191 -6.37 -3.46 -22.61
CA GLU A 191 -5.90 -2.56 -21.54
C GLU A 191 -5.57 -3.30 -20.26
N VAL A 192 -4.43 -2.94 -19.66
CA VAL A 192 -3.96 -3.50 -18.38
C VAL A 192 -3.91 -2.39 -17.35
N VAL A 193 -4.71 -2.52 -16.30
CA VAL A 193 -4.64 -1.63 -15.13
C VAL A 193 -4.05 -2.39 -13.96
N ILE A 194 -2.98 -1.86 -13.38
CA ILE A 194 -2.34 -2.42 -12.19
C ILE A 194 -2.36 -1.37 -11.08
N GLU A 195 -2.78 -1.79 -9.90
CA GLU A 195 -2.76 -1.00 -8.67
C GLU A 195 -1.78 -1.58 -7.66
N LEU A 196 -0.98 -0.73 -7.04
CA LEU A 196 -0.24 -1.00 -5.81
C LEU A 196 -0.72 -0.07 -4.71
N GLY A 197 -0.92 -0.59 -3.50
CA GLY A 197 -1.26 0.22 -2.34
C GLY A 197 -0.40 -0.15 -1.13
N ILE A 198 -0.05 0.85 -0.31
CA ILE A 198 0.55 0.68 1.02
C ILE A 198 -0.21 1.57 2.00
N ALA A 199 -0.64 1.02 3.15
CA ALA A 199 -1.21 1.82 4.23
C ALA A 199 -0.31 1.81 5.47
N GLU A 200 -0.23 2.95 6.16
CA GLU A 200 0.40 3.07 7.47
C GLU A 200 -0.30 4.07 8.37
N LYS A 201 -0.61 3.67 9.61
CA LYS A 201 -1.19 4.50 10.69
C LYS A 201 -2.31 5.46 10.21
N GLY A 202 -3.28 4.96 9.44
CA GLY A 202 -4.42 5.74 8.95
C GLY A 202 -4.09 6.65 7.76
N SER A 203 -2.91 6.52 7.15
CA SER A 203 -2.53 7.13 5.88
C SER A 203 -2.29 6.03 4.85
N ARG A 204 -2.51 6.32 3.57
CA ARG A 204 -2.32 5.35 2.49
C ARG A 204 -1.86 6.04 1.22
N VAL A 205 -0.99 5.38 0.48
CA VAL A 205 -0.68 5.71 -0.90
C VAL A 205 -1.08 4.57 -1.82
N ARG A 206 -1.65 4.92 -2.97
CA ARG A 206 -1.96 3.96 -4.04
C ARG A 206 -1.46 4.50 -5.36
N VAL A 207 -0.86 3.63 -6.15
CA VAL A 207 -0.41 3.93 -7.50
C VAL A 207 -1.18 3.05 -8.45
N LYS A 208 -1.90 3.66 -9.41
CA LYS A 208 -2.54 2.92 -10.50
C LYS A 208 -1.82 3.23 -11.80
N THR A 209 -1.59 2.21 -12.61
CA THR A 209 -0.94 2.33 -13.90
C THR A 209 -1.85 1.78 -14.98
N LEU A 210 -1.87 2.45 -16.13
CA LEU A 210 -2.59 2.03 -17.31
C LEU A 210 -1.58 1.73 -18.39
N TYR A 211 -1.66 0.52 -18.92
CA TYR A 211 -0.93 0.14 -20.12
C TYR A 211 -1.91 -0.21 -21.23
N THR A 212 -1.59 0.24 -22.43
CA THR A 212 -2.38 -0.01 -23.64
C THR A 212 -1.59 -0.83 -24.63
N PRO A 213 -2.25 -1.52 -25.57
CA PRO A 213 -1.59 -2.46 -26.44
C PRO A 213 -0.82 -1.67 -27.50
N GLU A 214 0.40 -2.09 -27.82
CA GLU A 214 1.20 -1.56 -28.90
C GLU A 214 1.75 -2.75 -29.70
N THR A 215 1.41 -2.79 -30.98
CA THR A 215 1.87 -3.84 -31.89
C THR A 215 3.21 -3.40 -32.50
N TYR A 216 4.26 -4.20 -32.27
CA TYR A 216 5.55 -4.03 -32.96
C TYR A 216 5.62 -4.87 -34.23
N GLU A 217 6.63 -4.59 -35.07
CA GLU A 217 6.85 -5.15 -36.42
C GLU A 217 6.78 -6.70 -36.52
N ASP A 218 6.90 -7.42 -35.40
CA ASP A 218 6.87 -8.90 -35.32
C ASP A 218 5.53 -9.49 -34.83
N GLU A 219 4.41 -8.74 -34.86
CA GLU A 219 3.07 -9.16 -34.38
C GLU A 219 2.99 -9.55 -32.89
N LYS A 220 4.06 -9.33 -32.11
CA LYS A 220 4.02 -9.53 -30.66
C LYS A 220 3.30 -8.36 -30.02
N LEU A 221 2.17 -8.66 -29.38
CA LEU A 221 1.44 -7.71 -28.55
C LEU A 221 2.34 -7.26 -27.38
N THR A 222 2.77 -6.01 -27.41
CA THR A 222 3.41 -5.35 -26.29
C THR A 222 2.41 -4.40 -25.63
N HIS A 223 2.72 -3.97 -24.42
CA HIS A 223 1.90 -3.03 -23.66
C HIS A 223 2.76 -1.82 -23.32
N LYS A 224 2.31 -0.61 -23.64
CA LYS A 224 3.06 0.61 -23.31
C LYS A 224 2.39 1.35 -22.18
N LEU A 225 3.19 1.84 -21.23
CA LEU A 225 2.72 2.66 -20.13
C LEU A 225 2.14 3.95 -20.71
N ARG A 226 0.83 4.11 -20.54
CA ARG A 226 0.08 5.24 -21.10
C ARG A 226 -0.16 6.34 -20.08
N ALA A 227 -0.36 5.98 -18.83
CA ALA A 227 -0.64 6.93 -17.75
C ALA A 227 -0.44 6.23 -16.41
N PHE A 228 -0.20 7.03 -15.37
CA PHE A 228 -0.33 6.55 -14.01
C PHE A 228 -0.93 7.62 -13.10
N THR A 229 -1.60 7.17 -12.04
CA THR A 229 -2.12 8.03 -10.99
C THR A 229 -1.48 7.68 -9.65
N VAL A 230 -1.33 8.71 -8.83
CA VAL A 230 -0.97 8.58 -7.41
C VAL A 230 -2.14 9.10 -6.61
N LEU A 231 -2.68 8.24 -5.75
CA LEU A 231 -3.76 8.54 -4.82
C LEU A 231 -3.15 8.54 -3.43
N ARG A 232 -3.24 9.67 -2.73
CA ARG A 232 -2.74 9.81 -1.36
C ARG A 232 -3.90 10.11 -0.46
N GLU A 233 -4.18 9.21 0.46
CA GLU A 233 -5.42 9.17 1.23
C GLU A 233 -5.16 9.07 2.73
N LYS A 234 -6.11 9.57 3.52
CA LYS A 234 -6.12 9.48 4.97
C LYS A 234 -7.48 8.99 5.45
N GLN A 235 -7.45 8.17 6.49
CA GLN A 235 -8.64 7.73 7.19
C GLN A 235 -8.97 8.75 8.26
N LEU A 236 -10.21 9.23 8.26
CA LEU A 236 -10.75 10.08 9.32
C LEU A 236 -11.31 9.22 10.45
N GLY A 237 -11.58 9.84 11.59
CA GLY A 237 -12.24 9.16 12.70
C GLY A 237 -13.58 8.54 12.28
N VAL A 238 -14.05 7.55 13.03
CA VAL A 238 -15.30 6.87 12.72
C VAL A 238 -16.46 7.87 12.73
N GLY A 239 -17.09 8.07 11.57
CA GLY A 239 -18.22 9.00 11.40
C GLY A 239 -17.83 10.43 11.07
N GLU A 240 -16.54 10.72 10.94
CA GLU A 240 -16.05 12.02 10.49
C GLU A 240 -16.08 12.10 8.96
N ALA A 241 -16.63 13.19 8.45
CA ALA A 241 -16.45 13.60 7.06
C ALA A 241 -15.46 14.77 7.05
N PRO A 242 -14.66 14.93 5.98
CA PRO A 242 -13.83 16.13 5.85
C PRO A 242 -14.74 17.35 5.83
N ASP A 243 -14.43 18.34 6.66
CA ASP A 243 -15.09 19.64 6.60
C ASP A 243 -14.44 20.54 5.53
N GLU A 244 -14.96 21.75 5.34
CA GLU A 244 -14.42 22.70 4.36
C GLU A 244 -12.98 23.16 4.68
N SER A 245 -12.49 22.91 5.91
CA SER A 245 -11.13 23.24 6.34
C SER A 245 -10.14 22.09 6.21
N PHE A 246 -10.60 20.92 5.73
CA PHE A 246 -9.74 19.76 5.58
C PHE A 246 -8.64 20.04 4.56
N ASP A 247 -7.40 20.09 5.04
CA ASP A 247 -6.25 20.37 4.22
C ASP A 247 -5.83 19.13 3.42
N TYR A 248 -6.13 19.17 2.12
CA TYR A 248 -5.73 18.15 1.15
C TYR A 248 -4.29 18.36 0.62
N SER A 249 -3.53 19.32 1.16
CA SER A 249 -2.15 19.56 0.76
C SER A 249 -1.25 18.37 1.12
N GLU A 250 -0.30 18.07 0.22
CA GLU A 250 0.59 16.91 0.38
C GLU A 250 1.46 17.03 1.64
N ASP A 251 1.94 18.24 1.94
CA ASP A 251 2.74 18.53 3.13
C ASP A 251 1.98 18.25 4.44
N ALA A 252 0.70 18.62 4.50
CA ALA A 252 -0.13 18.41 5.68
C ALA A 252 -0.49 16.94 5.90
N MET A 253 -0.57 16.16 4.82
CA MET A 253 -1.01 14.77 4.88
C MET A 253 0.14 13.75 4.97
N PHE A 254 1.30 14.00 4.34
CA PHE A 254 2.30 12.95 4.06
C PHE A 254 3.77 13.29 4.42
N ASN A 255 3.99 14.37 5.16
CA ASN A 255 5.29 15.00 5.39
C ASN A 255 5.88 15.62 4.12
N SER A 256 6.61 16.71 4.30
CA SER A 256 7.30 17.39 3.20
C SER A 256 8.51 16.58 2.71
N GLY A 257 8.73 16.64 1.39
CA GLY A 257 9.91 16.06 0.73
C GLY A 257 9.58 15.06 -0.37
N ASN A 258 10.60 14.78 -1.19
CA ASN A 258 10.49 13.86 -2.32
C ASN A 258 10.93 12.44 -1.93
N GLY A 259 10.48 11.46 -2.71
CA GLY A 259 10.97 10.09 -2.64
C GLY A 259 12.50 10.00 -2.73
N LYS A 260 13.08 9.02 -2.03
CA LYS A 260 14.54 8.87 -1.89
C LYS A 260 15.14 7.77 -2.78
N GLY A 261 14.35 7.15 -3.67
CA GLY A 261 14.76 5.97 -4.44
C GLY A 261 14.21 4.67 -3.86
N LEU A 262 14.38 3.55 -4.57
CA LEU A 262 14.09 2.21 -4.04
C LEU A 262 15.25 1.75 -3.16
N TYR A 263 14.97 1.17 -2.00
CA TYR A 263 15.97 0.58 -1.10
C TYR A 263 16.71 -0.60 -1.74
N ASP A 264 15.96 -1.51 -2.38
CA ASP A 264 16.49 -2.69 -3.08
C ASP A 264 16.02 -2.66 -4.55
N MET A 265 16.93 -2.58 -5.52
CA MET A 265 16.53 -2.49 -6.91
C MET A 265 16.09 -3.88 -7.43
N PRO A 266 14.84 -4.06 -7.91
CA PRO A 266 14.41 -5.35 -8.41
C PRO A 266 15.22 -5.76 -9.64
N VAL A 267 15.58 -7.05 -9.70
CA VAL A 267 16.26 -7.62 -10.87
C VAL A 267 15.29 -7.69 -12.05
N THR A 268 15.60 -6.95 -13.12
CA THR A 268 14.86 -6.99 -14.39
C THR A 268 15.72 -7.62 -15.49
N SER A 269 15.08 -8.33 -16.43
CA SER A 269 15.80 -8.92 -17.57
C SER A 269 16.24 -7.89 -18.61
N GLU A 270 15.54 -6.76 -18.71
CA GLU A 270 15.85 -5.69 -19.67
C GLU A 270 16.36 -4.45 -18.94
N LYS A 271 17.59 -4.05 -19.26
CA LYS A 271 18.17 -2.80 -18.76
C LYS A 271 17.57 -1.63 -19.53
N GLY A 272 17.10 -0.61 -18.82
CA GLY A 272 16.58 0.64 -19.42
C GLY A 272 15.08 0.66 -19.70
N ASN A 273 14.35 -0.46 -19.56
CA ASN A 273 12.91 -0.51 -19.83
C ASN A 273 12.04 -0.04 -18.63
N ALA A 274 12.60 0.76 -17.71
CA ALA A 274 11.86 1.24 -16.54
C ALA A 274 12.32 2.64 -16.12
N VAL A 275 11.36 3.48 -15.76
CA VAL A 275 11.56 4.86 -15.29
C VAL A 275 11.24 4.94 -13.80
N SER A 276 12.03 5.74 -13.08
CA SER A 276 11.80 6.03 -11.67
C SER A 276 11.33 7.48 -11.50
N PHE A 277 10.22 7.65 -10.80
CA PHE A 277 9.62 8.93 -10.45
C PHE A 277 9.86 9.21 -8.97
N TYR A 278 10.37 10.41 -8.66
CA TYR A 278 10.64 10.88 -7.30
C TYR A 278 9.61 11.95 -6.96
N LEU A 279 8.55 11.54 -6.28
CA LEU A 279 7.34 12.33 -6.06
C LEU A 279 7.28 12.86 -4.63
N GLU A 280 6.51 13.91 -4.43
CA GLU A 280 6.16 14.47 -3.12
C GLU A 280 5.45 13.43 -2.24
N GLY A 281 5.47 13.64 -0.91
CA GLY A 281 4.93 12.68 0.05
C GLY A 281 5.81 11.44 0.21
N PRO A 282 7.10 11.66 0.52
CA PRO A 282 8.29 10.82 0.23
C PRO A 282 8.00 9.50 -0.49
N LEU A 283 7.59 9.61 -1.76
CA LEU A 283 7.18 8.50 -2.61
C LEU A 283 8.13 8.36 -3.80
N THR A 284 8.67 7.16 -4.01
CA THR A 284 9.33 6.78 -5.25
C THR A 284 8.53 5.68 -5.93
N VAL A 285 8.28 5.84 -7.22
CA VAL A 285 7.62 4.82 -8.04
C VAL A 285 8.57 4.43 -9.16
N ARG A 286 8.70 3.13 -9.44
CA ARG A 286 9.44 2.62 -10.60
C ARG A 286 8.51 1.81 -11.48
N LEU A 287 8.35 2.27 -12.71
CA LEU A 287 7.39 1.71 -13.67
C LEU A 287 8.11 1.22 -14.93
N PRO A 288 7.80 0.02 -15.41
CA PRO A 288 8.17 -0.38 -16.77
C PRO A 288 7.58 0.58 -17.81
N ILE A 289 8.35 0.97 -18.83
CA ILE A 289 7.85 1.82 -19.93
C ILE A 289 7.05 0.96 -20.91
N THR A 290 7.63 -0.18 -21.28
CA THR A 290 6.99 -1.18 -22.12
C THR A 290 6.87 -2.51 -21.38
N GLY A 291 5.88 -3.28 -21.78
CA GLY A 291 5.41 -4.52 -21.18
C GLY A 291 5.39 -5.59 -22.28
N GLY A 292 5.97 -6.75 -22.02
CA GLY A 292 5.98 -7.88 -22.94
C GLY A 292 6.25 -9.17 -22.17
N GLN A 293 6.79 -10.18 -22.84
CA GLN A 293 7.29 -11.39 -22.17
C GLN A 293 8.70 -11.14 -21.62
N PHE A 294 8.80 -10.48 -20.47
CA PHE A 294 10.06 -10.26 -19.78
C PHE A 294 9.90 -10.34 -18.26
N ILE A 295 11.03 -10.53 -17.56
CA ILE A 295 11.06 -10.52 -16.10
C ILE A 295 11.09 -9.05 -15.66
N GLY A 296 9.95 -8.57 -15.19
CA GLY A 296 9.73 -7.17 -14.81
C GLY A 296 9.28 -7.02 -13.37
N ALA A 297 9.36 -5.78 -12.89
CA ALA A 297 8.81 -5.38 -11.60
C ALA A 297 8.19 -3.98 -11.70
N LEU A 298 7.04 -3.81 -11.04
CA LEU A 298 6.49 -2.51 -10.69
C LEU A 298 6.77 -2.30 -9.21
N SER A 299 7.45 -1.19 -8.88
CA SER A 299 7.90 -0.94 -7.51
C SER A 299 7.40 0.38 -6.98
N MET A 300 7.12 0.39 -5.68
CA MET A 300 6.74 1.59 -4.94
C MET A 300 7.49 1.61 -3.61
N ASP A 301 8.22 2.70 -3.34
CA ASP A 301 8.88 2.99 -2.06
C ASP A 301 8.21 4.21 -1.44
N TRP A 302 7.78 4.09 -0.19
CA TRP A 302 7.08 5.15 0.52
C TRP A 302 7.53 5.23 1.98
N SER A 303 7.90 6.42 2.44
CA SER A 303 8.22 6.67 3.84
C SER A 303 7.03 7.29 4.58
N ALA A 304 6.51 6.58 5.57
CA ALA A 304 5.34 6.97 6.37
C ALA A 304 5.69 6.97 7.86
N GLY A 305 5.95 8.16 8.40
CA GLY A 305 6.33 8.34 9.81
C GLY A 305 7.64 7.63 10.15
N GLU A 306 7.56 6.63 11.02
CA GLU A 306 8.72 5.88 11.54
C GLU A 306 9.11 4.69 10.67
N MET A 307 8.36 4.43 9.59
CA MET A 307 8.58 3.29 8.71
C MET A 307 8.75 3.74 7.26
N ARG A 308 9.60 3.01 6.55
CA ARG A 308 9.75 3.03 5.09
C ARG A 308 9.34 1.67 4.55
N TYR A 309 8.53 1.70 3.51
CA TYR A 309 8.00 0.52 2.85
C TYR A 309 8.50 0.49 1.43
N GLN A 310 9.01 -0.64 0.96
CA GLN A 310 9.16 -0.92 -0.46
C GLN A 310 8.31 -2.11 -0.83
N VAL A 311 7.48 -1.97 -1.86
CA VAL A 311 6.69 -3.07 -2.43
C VAL A 311 7.09 -3.31 -3.87
N ASP A 312 7.33 -4.58 -4.22
CA ASP A 312 7.71 -5.02 -5.57
C ASP A 312 6.70 -6.05 -6.09
N ARG A 313 5.97 -5.69 -7.15
CA ARG A 313 5.15 -6.63 -7.92
C ARG A 313 5.97 -7.20 -9.06
N LYS A 314 6.45 -8.43 -8.92
CA LYS A 314 7.28 -9.12 -9.91
C LYS A 314 6.45 -10.00 -10.84
N PHE A 315 6.76 -9.97 -12.13
CA PHE A 315 5.99 -10.70 -13.15
C PHE A 315 6.88 -11.16 -14.31
N ARG A 316 6.37 -12.11 -15.10
CA ARG A 316 6.97 -12.58 -16.36
C ARG A 316 6.27 -12.04 -17.61
N SER A 317 5.07 -11.51 -17.41
CA SER A 317 4.25 -10.82 -18.38
C SER A 317 3.47 -9.76 -17.62
N LEU A 318 3.38 -8.56 -18.18
CA LEU A 318 2.62 -7.47 -17.56
C LEU A 318 1.13 -7.82 -17.47
N ALA A 319 0.58 -8.39 -18.54
CA ALA A 319 -0.75 -8.98 -18.59
C ALA A 319 -0.68 -10.44 -18.14
N GLY A 320 -0.97 -10.71 -16.87
CA GLY A 320 -1.09 -12.09 -16.37
C GLY A 320 -0.70 -12.31 -14.92
N PRO A 321 -0.41 -13.58 -14.56
CA PRO A 321 -0.01 -13.97 -13.22
C PRO A 321 1.21 -13.20 -12.71
N ILE A 322 1.20 -12.86 -11.43
CA ILE A 322 2.38 -12.34 -10.76
C ILE A 322 3.23 -13.50 -10.23
N THR A 323 4.54 -13.32 -10.30
CA THR A 323 5.51 -14.28 -9.76
C THR A 323 5.60 -14.13 -8.24
N SER A 324 5.68 -12.88 -7.77
CA SER A 324 5.64 -12.57 -6.35
C SER A 324 5.19 -11.12 -6.12
N LEU A 325 4.61 -10.88 -4.95
CA LEU A 325 4.51 -9.58 -4.33
C LEU A 325 5.41 -9.60 -3.09
N GLU A 326 6.40 -8.71 -3.05
CA GLU A 326 7.35 -8.62 -1.94
C GLU A 326 7.19 -7.27 -1.25
N CYS A 327 7.32 -7.26 0.07
CA CYS A 327 7.22 -6.04 0.87
C CYS A 327 8.38 -6.01 1.87
N ILE A 328 9.18 -4.95 1.83
CA ILE A 328 10.29 -4.68 2.72
C ILE A 328 9.87 -3.55 3.64
N GLU A 329 10.01 -3.76 4.96
CA GLU A 329 9.69 -2.78 5.99
C GLU A 329 10.96 -2.40 6.74
N ILE A 330 11.30 -1.11 6.74
CA ILE A 330 12.55 -0.58 7.30
C ILE A 330 12.18 0.58 8.23
N GLY A 331 12.74 0.62 9.44
CA GLY A 331 12.58 1.82 10.28
C GLY A 331 13.22 3.03 9.62
N THR A 332 12.55 4.19 9.63
CA THR A 332 13.03 5.42 8.96
C THR A 332 14.44 5.80 9.42
N ALA A 333 14.73 5.71 10.72
CA ALA A 333 16.06 5.97 11.26
C ALA A 333 17.15 5.05 10.64
N THR A 334 16.82 3.77 10.41
CA THR A 334 17.73 2.84 9.74
C THR A 334 17.87 3.18 8.26
N ALA A 335 16.76 3.49 7.59
CA ALA A 335 16.73 3.84 6.16
C ALA A 335 17.53 5.12 5.84
N GLU A 336 17.68 6.04 6.80
CA GLU A 336 18.52 7.23 6.66
C GLU A 336 20.02 6.92 6.77
N THR A 337 20.39 5.92 7.57
CA THR A 337 21.79 5.50 7.72
C THR A 337 22.27 4.57 6.61
N LEU A 338 21.35 3.85 5.98
CA LEU A 338 21.60 2.94 4.87
C LEU A 338 20.84 3.46 3.64
N PRO A 339 21.35 4.52 2.98
CA PRO A 339 20.72 5.01 1.77
C PRO A 339 20.72 3.90 0.70
N PRO A 340 19.78 3.95 -0.25
CA PRO A 340 19.77 2.98 -1.34
C PRO A 340 21.14 2.93 -2.03
N SER A 341 21.68 1.72 -2.16
CA SER A 341 22.97 1.49 -2.80
C SER A 341 22.77 1.44 -4.31
N TRP A 342 23.30 2.44 -5.02
CA TRP A 342 23.25 2.56 -6.49
C TRP A 342 24.48 1.90 -7.11
#